data_AF-X0S8T3-F1
#
_entry.id   AF-X0S8T3-F1
#
_cell.length_a   1.000
_cell.length_b   1.000
_cell.length_c   1.000
_cell.angle_alpha   90.00
_cell.angle_beta   90.00
_cell.angle_gamma   90.00
#
_symmetry.space_group_name_H-M   'P 1'
#
loop_
_entity.id
_entity.type
_entity.pdbx_description
1 polymer ?
#
loop_
_entity_poly.entity_id
_entity_poly.type
_entity_poly.pdbx_seq_one_letter_code
_entity_poly.pdbx_strand_id
1 'polypeptide(L)'
;MGLPSSILRVFLRRNSHTPDDDMVAIGPPGLWKPAAKEVHISVAFTWDRQHGEWLQNEWAKYYPVVKLGGPGIDGEGNGFEPGMYLKQGITITTRGCPNHCPFCLVKDKPFRELTIKPGWVVQDNNILAASQGHFSAVIEMLNTRSKAAVFRGGLDSSRITPWHIEKLKQLKSIGELWFACDTDTALKPLAVVAPK
;
A
#
# COMPACT_ATOMS: atom_id res chain seq x y z
N MET A 1 6.74 -12.54 11.22
CA MET A 1 6.60 -12.26 12.67
C MET A 1 5.28 -11.52 12.83
N GLY A 2 4.39 -11.98 13.70
CA GLY A 2 3.16 -11.25 14.01
C GLY A 2 3.49 -9.94 14.71
N LEU A 3 2.63 -8.94 14.55
CA LEU A 3 2.73 -7.70 15.31
C LEU A 3 2.74 -8.03 16.81
N PRO A 4 3.56 -7.34 17.63
CA PRO A 4 3.56 -7.57 19.06
C PRO A 4 2.16 -7.29 19.61
N SER A 5 1.69 -8.15 20.52
CA SER A 5 0.37 -8.12 21.18
C SER A 5 0.15 -6.92 22.10
N SER A 6 0.76 -5.78 21.78
CA SER A 6 0.85 -4.58 22.60
C SER A 6 0.65 -3.28 21.82
N ILE A 7 0.32 -3.33 20.52
CA ILE A 7 0.08 -2.14 19.71
C ILE A 7 -1.39 -2.09 19.28
N LEU A 8 -2.08 -1.03 19.66
CA LEU A 8 -3.42 -0.72 19.16
C LEU A 8 -3.29 0.13 17.89
N ARG A 9 -3.85 -0.35 16.78
CA ARG A 9 -3.87 0.42 15.52
C ARG A 9 -5.18 1.20 15.41
N VAL A 10 -5.08 2.50 15.18
CA VAL A 10 -6.24 3.37 15.04
C VAL A 10 -6.35 3.81 13.58
N PHE A 11 -7.51 3.61 12.98
CA PHE A 11 -7.80 4.04 11.62
C PHE A 11 -8.85 5.13 11.64
N LEU A 12 -8.76 6.08 10.70
CA LEU A 12 -9.72 7.19 10.63
C LEU A 12 -11.15 6.70 10.31
N ARG A 13 -11.26 5.66 9.48
CA ARG A 13 -12.52 5.06 9.03
C ARG A 13 -12.30 3.61 8.64
N ARG A 14 -13.35 2.79 8.75
CA ARG A 14 -13.31 1.38 8.33
C ARG A 14 -13.49 1.26 6.81
N ASN A 15 -12.61 0.51 6.18
CA ASN A 15 -12.67 0.14 4.77
C ASN A 15 -12.02 -1.25 4.53
N SER A 16 -11.91 -1.68 3.27
CA SER A 16 -11.31 -2.98 2.91
C SER A 16 -9.85 -3.15 3.32
N HIS A 17 -9.13 -2.05 3.55
CA HIS A 17 -7.72 -2.02 3.93
C HIS A 17 -7.52 -1.86 5.44
N THR A 18 -8.61 -1.83 6.21
CA THR A 18 -8.58 -1.83 7.67
C THR A 18 -8.49 -3.28 8.18
N PRO A 19 -7.54 -3.63 9.06
CA PRO A 19 -7.52 -4.94 9.69
C PRO A 19 -8.80 -5.21 10.49
N ASP A 20 -9.11 -6.49 10.65
CA ASP A 20 -10.33 -7.03 11.27
C ASP A 20 -10.05 -7.80 12.56
N ASP A 21 -8.86 -7.65 13.12
CA ASP A 21 -8.48 -8.23 14.40
C ASP A 21 -8.81 -7.30 15.59
N ASP A 22 -8.72 -7.82 16.81
CA ASP A 22 -9.15 -7.16 18.05
C ASP A 22 -8.29 -5.94 18.44
N MET A 23 -7.08 -5.81 17.87
CA MET A 23 -6.17 -4.71 18.16
C MET A 23 -6.31 -3.57 17.14
N VAL A 24 -7.57 -3.26 16.79
CA VAL A 24 -7.96 -2.19 15.87
C VAL A 24 -9.07 -1.32 16.48
N ALA A 25 -8.84 -0.01 16.48
CA ALA A 25 -9.85 0.99 16.80
C ALA A 25 -10.13 1.90 15.60
N ILE A 26 -11.33 2.48 15.55
CA ILE A 26 -11.76 3.40 14.49
C ILE A 26 -12.10 4.75 15.09
N GLY A 27 -11.47 5.81 14.59
CA GLY A 27 -11.74 7.19 15.02
C GLY A 27 -11.23 7.51 16.43
N PRO A 28 -11.85 8.46 17.13
CA PRO A 28 -11.40 8.91 18.44
C PRO A 28 -11.56 7.84 19.53
N PRO A 29 -10.90 7.98 20.68
CA PRO A 29 -11.03 7.04 21.79
C PRO A 29 -12.49 6.87 22.23
N GLY A 30 -12.94 5.62 22.30
CA GLY A 30 -14.25 5.26 22.85
C GLY A 30 -14.27 5.26 24.38
N LEU A 31 -15.44 4.94 24.94
CA LEU A 31 -15.61 4.76 26.38
C LEU A 31 -14.65 3.68 26.92
N TRP A 32 -14.64 2.52 26.24
CA TRP A 32 -13.76 1.39 26.53
C TRP A 32 -12.47 1.49 25.70
N LYS A 33 -11.33 1.38 26.38
CA LYS A 33 -10.00 1.50 25.79
C LYS A 33 -9.24 0.19 25.97
N PRO A 34 -8.82 -0.49 24.90
CA PRO A 34 -8.03 -1.71 24.99
C PRO A 34 -6.71 -1.48 25.72
N ALA A 35 -6.25 -2.46 26.50
CA ALA A 35 -4.91 -2.37 27.08
C ALA A 35 -3.85 -2.50 25.97
N ALA A 36 -3.04 -1.45 25.78
CA ALA A 36 -1.94 -1.43 24.81
C ALA A 36 -0.76 -0.64 25.35
N LYS A 37 0.47 -1.01 24.93
CA LYS A 37 1.69 -0.27 25.26
C LYS A 37 1.89 0.93 24.33
N GLU A 38 1.50 0.79 23.07
CA GLU A 38 1.57 1.85 22.08
C GLU A 38 0.27 1.94 21.28
N VAL A 39 -0.07 3.15 20.85
CA VAL A 39 -1.14 3.41 19.89
C VAL A 39 -0.54 3.95 18.61
N HIS A 40 -0.91 3.37 17.48
CA HIS A 40 -0.42 3.77 16.16
C HIS A 40 -1.59 4.26 15.32
N ILE A 41 -1.63 5.57 15.06
CA ILE A 41 -2.61 6.18 14.16
C ILE A 41 -2.16 5.92 12.72
N SER A 42 -2.98 5.22 11.97
CA SER A 42 -2.75 4.92 10.56
C SER A 42 -3.41 5.95 9.66
N VAL A 43 -2.58 6.62 8.87
CA VAL A 43 -2.99 7.51 7.78
C VAL A 43 -2.58 6.86 6.46
N ALA A 44 -3.59 6.30 5.76
CA ALA A 44 -3.39 5.64 4.47
C ALA A 44 -3.18 6.63 3.31
N PHE A 45 -3.80 7.81 3.37
CA PHE A 45 -3.79 8.79 2.29
C PHE A 45 -3.27 10.15 2.78
N THR A 46 -2.58 10.89 1.91
CA THR A 46 -1.94 12.16 2.26
C THR A 46 -2.95 13.24 2.66
N TRP A 47 -4.14 13.27 2.04
CA TRP A 47 -5.20 14.23 2.38
C TRP A 47 -5.84 13.98 3.75
N ASP A 48 -5.65 12.81 4.34
CA ASP A 48 -6.16 12.43 5.65
C ASP A 48 -5.22 12.86 6.80
N ARG A 49 -4.09 13.50 6.48
CA ARG A 49 -3.03 13.83 7.45
C ARG A 49 -3.52 14.66 8.64
N GLN A 50 -4.24 15.75 8.39
CA GLN A 50 -4.74 16.63 9.45
C GLN A 50 -5.66 15.89 10.42
N HIS A 51 -6.51 15.00 9.89
CA HIS A 51 -7.38 14.18 10.72
C HIS A 51 -6.59 13.15 11.53
N GLY A 52 -5.53 12.57 10.97
CA GLY A 52 -4.60 11.70 11.69
C GLY A 52 -3.87 12.41 12.84
N GLU A 53 -3.40 13.64 12.63
CA GLU A 53 -2.76 14.47 13.66
C GLU A 53 -3.75 14.80 14.80
N TRP A 54 -5.00 15.12 14.46
CA TRP A 54 -6.06 15.29 15.47
C TRP A 54 -6.29 14.02 16.28
N LEU A 55 -6.41 12.85 15.63
CA LEU A 55 -6.56 11.57 16.33
C LEU A 55 -5.35 11.28 17.24
N GLN A 56 -4.14 11.56 16.79
CA GLN A 56 -2.94 11.39 17.62
C GLN A 56 -3.08 12.17 18.93
N ASN A 57 -3.52 13.43 18.87
CA ASN A 57 -3.73 14.27 20.04
C ASN A 57 -4.83 13.73 20.96
N GLU A 58 -5.94 13.22 20.42
CA GLU A 58 -7.02 12.63 21.21
C GLU A 58 -6.59 11.36 21.94
N TRP A 59 -5.86 10.47 21.26
CA TRP A 59 -5.37 9.23 21.85
C TRP A 59 -4.22 9.46 22.85
N ALA A 60 -3.41 10.50 22.66
CA ALA A 60 -2.30 10.86 23.56
C ALA A 60 -2.74 11.24 24.98
N LYS A 61 -4.02 11.59 25.17
CA LYS A 61 -4.61 11.83 26.50
C LYS A 61 -4.72 10.58 27.36
N TYR A 62 -4.67 9.40 26.75
CA TYR A 62 -4.97 8.13 27.41
C TYR A 62 -3.82 7.10 27.36
N TYR A 63 -2.88 7.26 26.43
CA TYR A 63 -1.78 6.33 26.24
C TYR A 63 -0.45 7.07 26.27
N PRO A 64 0.59 6.48 26.89
CA PRO A 64 1.89 7.13 27.03
C PRO A 64 2.65 7.28 25.70
N VAL A 65 2.38 6.40 24.73
CA VAL A 65 3.07 6.37 23.43
C VAL A 65 2.03 6.33 22.31
N VAL A 66 1.92 7.43 21.57
CA VAL A 66 1.03 7.53 20.39
C VAL A 66 1.82 8.00 19.18
N LYS A 67 1.94 7.12 18.18
CA LYS A 67 2.67 7.36 16.94
C LYS A 67 1.70 7.63 15.81
N LEU A 68 2.05 8.55 14.93
CA LEU A 68 1.36 8.79 13.66
C LEU A 68 2.19 8.17 12.54
N GLY A 69 1.56 7.36 11.69
CA GLY A 69 2.27 6.70 10.60
C GLY A 69 1.37 6.23 9.47
N GLY A 70 1.94 5.41 8.61
CA GLY A 70 1.28 4.86 7.43
C GLY A 70 1.70 5.52 6.10
N PRO A 71 1.18 5.00 4.98
CA PRO A 71 1.60 5.38 3.63
C PRO A 71 1.38 6.85 3.25
N GLY A 72 0.48 7.55 3.96
CA GLY A 72 0.17 8.97 3.74
C GLY A 72 1.07 9.96 4.49
N ILE A 73 1.96 9.50 5.39
CA ILE A 73 2.76 10.37 6.28
C ILE A 73 4.25 10.39 5.92
N ASP A 74 4.74 9.39 5.18
CA ASP A 74 6.16 8.98 5.01
C ASP A 74 6.59 7.83 5.97
N GLY A 75 5.67 6.94 6.32
CA GLY A 75 5.85 5.89 7.34
C GLY A 75 6.57 4.60 6.93
N GLU A 76 7.13 4.52 5.71
CA GLU A 76 7.73 3.27 5.22
C GLU A 76 9.25 3.25 5.32
N GLY A 77 9.95 4.38 5.51
CA GLY A 77 11.43 4.36 5.49
C GLY A 77 11.96 3.60 4.26
N ASN A 78 12.68 2.49 4.46
CA ASN A 78 13.15 1.60 3.39
C ASN A 78 12.26 0.35 3.15
N GLY A 79 11.10 0.22 3.80
CA GLY A 79 10.19 -0.92 3.66
C GLY A 79 8.83 -0.76 4.36
N PHE A 80 7.77 -1.18 3.70
CA PHE A 80 6.42 -1.20 4.26
C PHE A 80 6.19 -2.46 5.12
N GLU A 81 5.64 -2.33 6.33
CA GLU A 81 5.33 -3.47 7.20
C GLU A 81 3.84 -3.90 7.07
N PRO A 82 3.54 -5.05 6.43
CA PRO A 82 2.18 -5.54 6.27
C PRO A 82 1.49 -5.78 7.62
N GLY A 83 0.20 -5.45 7.69
CA GLY A 83 -0.60 -5.60 8.90
C GLY A 83 -0.48 -4.41 9.87
N MET A 84 0.57 -3.58 9.80
CA MET A 84 0.78 -2.47 10.74
C MET A 84 -0.15 -1.28 10.44
N TYR A 85 0.08 -0.60 9.32
CA TYR A 85 -0.71 0.58 8.94
C TYR A 85 -1.76 0.27 7.87
N LEU A 86 -1.74 -0.92 7.28
CA LEU A 86 -2.83 -1.43 6.44
C LEU A 86 -3.07 -2.91 6.78
N LYS A 87 -4.21 -3.45 6.37
CA LYS A 87 -4.59 -4.85 6.56
C LYS A 87 -3.51 -5.81 6.07
N GLN A 88 -3.34 -6.91 6.81
CA GLN A 88 -2.45 -8.00 6.43
C GLN A 88 -2.78 -8.48 5.01
N GLY A 89 -1.73 -8.74 4.22
CA GLY A 89 -1.86 -9.15 2.82
C GLY A 89 -1.70 -8.01 1.83
N ILE A 90 -1.84 -6.75 2.27
CA ILE A 90 -1.39 -5.61 1.46
C ILE A 90 0.11 -5.48 1.57
N THR A 91 0.77 -5.15 0.46
CA THR A 91 2.20 -4.84 0.40
C THR A 91 2.44 -3.64 -0.50
N ILE A 92 3.49 -2.89 -0.17
CA ILE A 92 3.98 -1.75 -0.94
C ILE A 92 5.47 -1.99 -1.13
N THR A 93 5.85 -2.18 -2.38
CA THR A 93 7.20 -2.55 -2.83
C THR A 93 7.91 -1.41 -3.53
N THR A 94 7.17 -0.39 -3.99
CA THR A 94 7.73 0.84 -4.55
C THR A 94 6.95 2.07 -4.11
N ARG A 95 7.63 3.21 -4.09
CA ARG A 95 7.04 4.53 -3.79
C ARG A 95 7.56 5.60 -4.73
N GLY A 96 6.79 6.67 -4.85
CA GLY A 96 7.09 7.72 -5.81
C GLY A 96 6.79 7.26 -7.24
N CYS A 97 6.93 8.18 -8.18
CA CYS A 97 6.68 7.90 -9.58
C CYS A 97 7.56 8.80 -10.44
N PRO A 98 8.23 8.29 -11.49
CA PRO A 98 9.02 9.14 -12.38
C PRO A 98 8.16 10.01 -13.31
N ASN A 99 6.84 9.80 -13.35
CA ASN A 99 5.94 10.57 -14.20
C ASN A 99 5.55 11.89 -13.52
N HIS A 100 5.42 12.95 -14.33
CA HIS A 100 5.09 14.30 -13.86
C HIS A 100 3.65 14.68 -14.24
N CYS A 101 2.70 13.78 -14.01
CA CYS A 101 1.29 14.00 -14.34
C CYS A 101 0.74 15.21 -13.56
N PRO A 102 0.09 16.20 -14.21
CA PRO A 102 -0.24 17.48 -13.59
C PRO A 102 -1.23 17.35 -12.42
N PHE A 103 -2.10 16.34 -12.49
CA PHE A 103 -3.13 16.02 -11.49
C PHE A 103 -2.64 15.13 -10.35
N CYS A 104 -1.45 14.55 -10.43
CA CYS A 104 -1.03 13.49 -9.52
C CYS A 104 -0.41 14.06 -8.23
N LEU A 105 -0.86 13.57 -7.07
CA LEU A 105 -0.30 13.91 -5.76
C LEU A 105 1.12 13.34 -5.51
N VAL A 106 1.59 12.45 -6.39
CA VAL A 106 2.90 11.77 -6.30
C VAL A 106 3.94 12.39 -7.25
N LYS A 107 3.55 13.34 -8.11
CA LYS A 107 4.38 13.86 -9.23
C LYS A 107 5.77 14.42 -8.82
N ASP A 108 5.91 14.89 -7.58
CA ASP A 108 7.16 15.47 -7.05
C ASP A 108 7.86 14.52 -6.04
N LYS A 109 7.36 13.28 -5.90
CA LYS A 109 7.93 12.28 -5.00
C LYS A 109 8.89 11.38 -5.78
N PRO A 110 10.20 11.36 -5.43
CA PRO A 110 11.19 10.59 -6.15
C PRO A 110 10.84 9.10 -6.12
N PHE A 111 11.00 8.44 -7.26
CA PHE A 111 10.82 7.00 -7.36
C PHE A 111 11.85 6.25 -6.51
N ARG A 112 11.40 5.23 -5.79
CA ARG A 112 12.24 4.36 -4.98
C ARG A 112 11.66 2.95 -4.90
N GLU A 113 12.56 1.98 -5.00
CA GLU A 113 12.29 0.59 -4.65
C GLU A 113 12.43 0.40 -3.14
N LEU A 114 11.53 -0.39 -2.55
CA LEU A 114 11.54 -0.71 -1.13
C LEU A 114 11.95 -2.15 -0.89
N THR A 115 12.29 -2.47 0.35
CA THR A 115 12.44 -3.86 0.77
C THR A 115 11.11 -4.60 0.58
N ILE A 116 11.13 -5.66 -0.23
CA ILE A 116 9.93 -6.44 -0.52
C ILE A 116 9.51 -7.21 0.74
N LYS A 117 8.31 -6.93 1.24
CA LYS A 117 7.68 -7.68 2.32
C LYS A 117 6.51 -8.54 1.79
N PRO A 118 6.27 -9.74 2.36
CA PRO A 118 5.24 -10.64 1.84
C PRO A 118 3.82 -10.06 1.86
N GLY A 119 3.11 -10.19 0.75
CA GLY A 119 1.70 -9.82 0.60
C GLY A 119 1.13 -10.39 -0.71
N TRP A 120 -0.14 -10.16 -0.97
CA TRP A 120 -0.83 -10.56 -2.21
C TRP A 120 -1.64 -9.43 -2.85
N VAL A 121 -1.80 -8.29 -2.17
CA VAL A 121 -2.38 -7.06 -2.73
C VAL A 121 -1.30 -6.00 -2.84
N VAL A 122 -0.82 -5.73 -4.05
CA VAL A 122 0.20 -4.72 -4.35
C VAL A 122 -0.46 -3.34 -4.46
N GLN A 123 0.05 -2.37 -3.69
CA GLN A 123 -0.44 -0.99 -3.59
C GLN A 123 0.65 0.05 -3.87
N ASP A 124 1.44 -0.24 -4.89
CA ASP A 124 2.55 0.60 -5.32
C ASP A 124 2.05 1.89 -5.99
N ASN A 125 2.89 2.93 -5.97
CA ASN A 125 2.60 4.12 -6.78
C ASN A 125 2.82 3.84 -8.27
N ASN A 126 3.90 3.13 -8.63
CA ASN A 126 4.17 2.71 -10.00
C ASN A 126 5.18 1.55 -10.04
N ILE A 127 4.72 0.31 -9.88
CA ILE A 127 5.61 -0.86 -9.90
C ILE A 127 6.25 -1.08 -11.28
N LEU A 128 5.61 -0.58 -12.36
CA LEU A 128 6.15 -0.65 -13.73
C LEU A 128 7.28 0.36 -13.98
N ALA A 129 7.59 1.22 -13.01
CA ALA A 129 8.79 2.05 -13.01
C ALA A 129 10.00 1.37 -12.33
N ALA A 130 9.79 0.23 -11.66
CA ALA A 130 10.87 -0.52 -11.01
C ALA A 130 11.85 -1.12 -12.02
N SER A 131 13.04 -1.43 -11.54
CA SER A 131 14.00 -2.26 -12.26
C SER A 131 13.40 -3.64 -12.56
N GLN A 132 13.89 -4.26 -13.63
CA GLN A 132 13.44 -5.61 -14.00
C GLN A 132 13.73 -6.65 -12.90
N GLY A 133 14.83 -6.48 -12.17
CA GLY A 133 15.21 -7.33 -11.04
C GLY A 133 14.19 -7.21 -9.90
N HIS A 134 13.84 -5.99 -9.52
CA HIS A 134 12.84 -5.75 -8.49
C HIS A 134 11.45 -6.26 -8.88
N PHE A 135 10.99 -5.94 -10.10
CA PHE A 135 9.70 -6.44 -10.59
C PHE A 135 9.65 -7.97 -10.56
N SER A 136 10.71 -8.64 -11.02
CA SER A 136 10.81 -10.12 -10.98
C SER A 136 10.75 -10.65 -9.54
N ALA A 137 11.45 -10.02 -8.59
CA ALA A 137 11.43 -10.41 -7.20
C ALA A 137 10.04 -10.25 -6.55
N VAL A 138 9.26 -9.25 -6.96
CA VAL A 138 7.86 -9.10 -6.53
C VAL A 138 6.99 -10.23 -7.09
N ILE A 139 7.15 -10.58 -8.37
CA ILE A 139 6.44 -11.72 -8.98
C ILE A 139 6.77 -13.04 -8.25
N GLU A 140 8.04 -13.27 -7.94
CA GLU A 140 8.49 -14.43 -7.16
C GLU A 140 7.85 -14.45 -5.78
N MET A 141 7.86 -13.33 -5.06
CA MET A 141 7.22 -13.20 -3.76
C MET A 141 5.72 -13.53 -3.84
N LEU A 142 5.00 -13.00 -4.82
CA LEU A 142 3.58 -13.27 -5.03
C LEU A 142 3.31 -14.76 -5.29
N ASN A 143 4.18 -15.43 -6.06
CA ASN A 143 4.08 -16.86 -6.36
C ASN A 143 4.32 -17.78 -5.15
N THR A 144 4.88 -17.27 -4.06
CA THR A 144 5.00 -18.01 -2.79
C THR A 144 3.73 -17.94 -1.94
N ARG A 145 2.74 -17.11 -2.31
CA ARG A 145 1.50 -16.95 -1.54
C ARG A 145 0.44 -17.92 -2.03
N SER A 146 -0.48 -18.31 -1.13
CA SER A 146 -1.65 -19.13 -1.46
C SER A 146 -2.84 -18.33 -2.00
N LYS A 147 -2.80 -17.00 -1.83
CA LYS A 147 -3.82 -16.08 -2.33
C LYS A 147 -3.44 -15.59 -3.72
N ALA A 148 -4.45 -15.35 -4.56
CA ALA A 148 -4.25 -14.76 -5.88
C ALA A 148 -3.61 -13.37 -5.79
N ALA A 149 -2.71 -13.05 -6.71
CA ALA A 149 -2.07 -11.75 -6.80
C ALA A 149 -3.07 -10.69 -7.29
N VAL A 150 -3.12 -9.57 -6.58
CA VAL A 150 -4.02 -8.45 -6.88
C VAL A 150 -3.17 -7.19 -6.97
N PHE A 151 -3.25 -6.48 -8.08
CA PHE A 151 -2.59 -5.18 -8.27
C PHE A 151 -3.67 -4.10 -8.25
N ARG A 152 -3.94 -3.50 -7.09
CA ARG A 152 -4.95 -2.42 -6.94
C ARG A 152 -4.37 -1.03 -7.15
N GLY A 153 -3.06 -0.94 -7.26
CA GLY A 153 -2.33 0.26 -7.60
C GLY A 153 -1.01 -0.09 -8.29
N GLY A 154 -0.45 0.88 -9.00
CA GLY A 154 0.92 0.83 -9.50
C GLY A 154 1.10 0.29 -10.91
N LEU A 155 0.03 -0.16 -11.59
CA LEU A 155 0.10 -0.48 -13.02
C LEU A 155 -0.27 0.75 -13.84
N ASP A 156 0.71 1.28 -14.55
CA ASP A 156 0.58 2.43 -15.44
C ASP A 156 0.53 1.96 -16.89
N SER A 157 -0.55 2.27 -17.61
CA SER A 157 -0.73 1.81 -18.98
C SER A 157 0.33 2.37 -19.92
N SER A 158 0.93 3.52 -19.64
CA SER A 158 1.99 4.09 -20.48
C SER A 158 3.35 3.41 -20.30
N ARG A 159 3.54 2.62 -19.22
CA ARG A 159 4.82 1.98 -18.86
C ARG A 159 4.82 0.47 -19.01
N ILE A 160 3.65 -0.14 -19.23
CA ILE A 160 3.56 -1.56 -19.50
C ILE A 160 4.28 -1.90 -20.81
N THR A 161 4.97 -3.03 -20.82
CA THR A 161 5.73 -3.51 -21.98
C THR A 161 5.47 -5.00 -22.18
N PRO A 162 5.80 -5.57 -23.36
CA PRO A 162 5.70 -7.02 -23.55
C PRO A 162 6.48 -7.82 -22.50
N TRP A 163 7.64 -7.33 -22.04
CA TRP A 163 8.40 -7.97 -20.98
C TRP A 163 7.62 -8.04 -19.66
N HIS A 164 6.93 -6.96 -19.28
CA HIS A 164 6.07 -6.96 -18.09
C HIS A 164 4.92 -7.96 -18.22
N ILE A 165 4.31 -8.08 -19.41
CA ILE A 165 3.26 -9.06 -19.64
C ILE A 165 3.77 -10.49 -19.50
N GLU A 166 4.94 -10.81 -20.08
CA GLU A 166 5.54 -12.14 -19.92
C GLU A 166 5.86 -12.47 -18.46
N LYS A 167 6.24 -11.47 -17.67
CA LYS A 167 6.42 -11.64 -16.21
C LYS A 167 5.10 -11.79 -15.46
N LEU A 168 4.07 -11.02 -15.79
CA LEU A 168 2.75 -11.16 -15.18
C LEU A 168 2.12 -12.53 -15.48
N LYS A 169 2.33 -13.07 -16.68
CA LYS A 169 1.90 -14.43 -17.07
C LYS A 169 2.54 -15.55 -16.23
N GLN A 170 3.65 -15.27 -15.56
CA GLN A 170 4.31 -16.23 -14.65
C GLN A 170 3.64 -16.30 -13.27
N LEU A 171 2.67 -15.44 -12.98
CA LEU A 171 1.91 -15.51 -11.73
C LEU A 171 1.04 -16.77 -11.73
N LYS A 172 1.16 -17.58 -10.67
CA LYS A 172 0.36 -18.81 -10.47
C LYS A 172 -1.14 -18.54 -10.45
N SER A 173 -1.54 -17.39 -9.93
CA SER A 173 -2.93 -16.96 -9.86
C SER A 173 -3.01 -15.43 -9.82
N ILE A 174 -3.82 -14.87 -10.71
CA ILE A 174 -4.11 -13.44 -10.80
C ILE A 174 -5.58 -13.24 -10.41
N GLY A 175 -5.82 -12.37 -9.43
CA GLY A 175 -7.16 -11.97 -9.03
C GLY A 175 -7.63 -10.74 -9.80
N GLU A 176 -6.90 -9.63 -9.69
CA GLU A 176 -7.24 -8.35 -10.34
C GLU A 176 -5.97 -7.62 -10.81
N LEU A 177 -6.07 -6.91 -11.93
CA LEU A 177 -5.06 -5.98 -12.43
C LEU A 177 -5.72 -4.63 -12.70
N TRP A 178 -5.40 -3.61 -11.92
CA TRP A 178 -5.94 -2.26 -12.07
C TRP A 178 -4.92 -1.34 -12.71
N PHE A 179 -5.22 -0.85 -13.91
CA PHE A 179 -4.37 0.07 -14.65
C PHE A 179 -4.83 1.52 -14.50
N ALA A 180 -3.89 2.44 -14.31
CA ALA A 180 -4.12 3.86 -14.50
C ALA A 180 -4.34 4.14 -15.99
N CYS A 181 -5.53 4.64 -16.34
CA CYS A 181 -5.96 4.91 -17.71
C CYS A 181 -6.82 6.19 -17.74
N ASP A 182 -6.26 7.31 -17.30
CA ASP A 182 -7.01 8.57 -17.12
C ASP A 182 -7.49 9.23 -18.43
N THR A 183 -7.05 8.73 -19.60
CA THR A 183 -7.46 9.24 -20.93
C THR A 183 -7.63 8.09 -21.94
N ASP A 184 -8.42 8.29 -22.99
CA ASP A 184 -8.59 7.29 -24.06
C ASP A 184 -7.27 6.91 -24.74
N THR A 185 -6.32 7.84 -24.83
CA THR A 185 -5.00 7.56 -25.42
C THR A 185 -4.21 6.54 -24.58
N ALA A 186 -4.49 6.47 -23.28
CA ALA A 186 -3.87 5.54 -22.35
C ALA A 186 -4.28 4.07 -22.62
N LEU A 187 -5.29 3.82 -23.44
CA LEU A 187 -5.69 2.46 -23.86
C LEU A 187 -4.80 1.90 -24.98
N LYS A 188 -4.15 2.76 -25.77
CA LYS A 188 -3.35 2.31 -26.93
C LYS A 188 -2.22 1.34 -26.54
N PRO A 189 -1.41 1.60 -25.51
CA PRO A 189 -0.37 0.66 -25.11
C PRO A 189 -0.95 -0.68 -24.62
N LEU A 190 -2.11 -0.67 -23.97
CA LEU A 190 -2.78 -1.89 -23.51
C LEU A 190 -3.24 -2.75 -24.68
N ALA A 191 -3.78 -2.13 -25.74
CA ALA A 191 -4.19 -2.86 -26.94
C ALA A 191 -3.01 -3.56 -27.64
N VAL A 192 -1.80 -3.00 -27.55
CA VAL A 192 -0.59 -3.60 -28.14
C VAL A 192 -0.14 -4.84 -27.37
N VAL A 193 -0.32 -4.84 -26.05
CA VAL A 193 0.18 -5.92 -25.18
C VAL A 193 -0.90 -6.92 -24.77
N ALA A 194 -2.18 -6.65 -25.10
CA ALA A 194 -3.27 -7.58 -24.91
C ALA A 194 -3.03 -8.85 -25.74
N PRO A 195 -3.24 -10.05 -25.16
CA PRO A 195 -3.22 -11.27 -25.95
C PRO A 195 -4.30 -11.19 -27.04
N LYS A 196 -3.91 -11.52 -28.27
CA LYS A 196 -4.85 -11.75 -29.37
C LYS A 196 -5.62 -13.05 -29.15
#